data_AF-A0A9J5W6V7-F1
#
_entry.id   AF-A0A9J5W6V7-F1
#
_cell.length_a   1.000
_cell.length_b   1.000
_cell.length_c   1.000
_cell.angle_alpha   90.00
_cell.angle_beta   90.00
_cell.angle_gamma   90.00
#
_symmetry.space_group_name_H-M   'P 1'
#
loop_
_entity.id
_entity.type
_entity.pdbx_description
1 polymer ?
#
loop_
_entity_poly.entity_id
_entity_poly.type
_entity_poly.pdbx_seq_one_letter_code
_entity_poly.pdbx_strand_id
1 'polypeptide(L)'
;MTVRCCYCGIYAELKTSRTPTNPGRMFWSCQKYSSGNGCGFFRWADANDSTCQEQYNIKNPSTSSGQGRQARHRRQGSNTSIDITVIVIVVIWFLAVIFKRY
;
A
#
# COMPACT_ATOMS: atom_id res chain seq x y z
N MET A 1 -10.96 15.50 -18.59
CA MET A 1 -10.23 14.53 -17.75
C MET A 1 -11.10 14.22 -16.53
N THR A 2 -11.74 13.05 -16.53
CA THR A 2 -12.75 12.65 -15.55
C THR A 2 -12.10 11.98 -14.35
N VAL A 3 -12.07 12.69 -13.22
CA VAL A 3 -11.79 12.07 -11.92
C VAL A 3 -12.80 10.96 -11.70
N ARG A 4 -12.34 9.73 -11.46
CA ARG A 4 -13.24 8.59 -11.24
C ARG A 4 -13.41 8.30 -9.76
N CYS A 5 -14.46 8.90 -9.21
CA CYS A 5 -15.02 8.52 -7.92
C CYS A 5 -15.95 7.32 -8.11
N CYS A 6 -16.00 6.44 -7.11
CA CYS A 6 -17.03 5.40 -7.04
C CYS A 6 -18.34 5.99 -6.47
N TYR A 7 -19.39 5.18 -6.39
CA TYR A 7 -20.69 5.61 -5.84
C TYR A 7 -20.68 5.99 -4.35
N CYS A 8 -19.58 5.72 -3.63
CA CYS A 8 -19.40 6.21 -2.26
C CYS A 8 -18.86 7.64 -2.19
N GLY A 9 -18.59 8.29 -3.33
CA GLY A 9 -17.96 9.62 -3.38
C GLY A 9 -16.46 9.62 -3.08
N ILE A 10 -15.83 8.44 -2.95
CA ILE A 10 -14.37 8.30 -2.75
C ILE A 10 -13.67 7.91 -4.06
N TYR A 11 -12.35 8.09 -4.11
CA TYR A 11 -11.54 7.72 -5.27
C TYR A 11 -11.64 6.23 -5.59
N ALA A 12 -11.83 5.90 -6.86
CA ALA A 12 -11.70 4.54 -7.33
C ALA A 12 -10.23 4.11 -7.38
N GLU A 13 -9.98 2.84 -7.10
CA GLU A 13 -8.67 2.20 -7.13
C GLU A 13 -8.47 1.48 -8.47
N LEU A 14 -7.31 1.66 -9.09
CA LEU A 14 -6.91 0.96 -10.31
C LEU A 14 -6.37 -0.43 -9.96
N LYS A 15 -6.94 -1.47 -10.55
CA LYS A 15 -6.57 -2.88 -10.34
C LYS A 15 -6.34 -3.58 -11.67
N THR A 16 -5.57 -4.66 -11.64
CA THR A 16 -5.35 -5.54 -12.79
C THR A 16 -6.23 -6.77 -12.68
N SER A 17 -6.99 -7.05 -13.74
CA SER A 17 -7.82 -8.26 -13.84
C SER A 17 -6.97 -9.52 -13.90
N ARG A 18 -7.40 -10.54 -13.17
CA ARG A 18 -6.79 -11.88 -13.10
C ARG A 18 -7.70 -12.97 -13.65
N THR A 19 -8.83 -12.60 -14.25
CA THR A 19 -9.77 -13.57 -14.83
C THR A 19 -9.20 -14.16 -16.12
N PRO A 20 -9.43 -15.46 -16.43
CA PRO A 20 -8.98 -16.08 -17.67
C PRO A 20 -9.47 -15.35 -18.94
N THR A 21 -10.66 -14.76 -18.91
CA THR A 21 -11.27 -14.05 -20.05
C THR A 21 -10.68 -12.65 -20.28
N ASN A 22 -10.12 -12.02 -19.23
CA ASN A 22 -9.60 -10.65 -19.29
C ASN A 22 -8.25 -10.54 -18.56
N PRO A 23 -7.23 -11.34 -18.90
CA PRO A 23 -5.97 -11.35 -18.16
C PRO A 23 -5.21 -10.03 -18.38
N GLY A 24 -4.69 -9.43 -17.31
CA GLY A 24 -3.82 -8.25 -17.40
C GLY A 24 -4.54 -6.93 -17.70
N ARG A 25 -5.84 -6.94 -18.04
CA ARG A 25 -6.60 -5.72 -18.32
C ARG A 25 -6.86 -4.93 -17.04
N MET A 26 -6.63 -3.62 -17.07
CA MET A 26 -6.82 -2.76 -15.89
C MET A 26 -8.27 -2.27 -15.75
N PHE A 27 -8.76 -2.14 -14.53
CA PHE A 27 -10.11 -1.66 -14.20
C PHE A 27 -10.11 -0.83 -12.92
N TRP A 28 -11.09 0.05 -12.79
CA TRP A 28 -11.33 0.89 -11.63
C TRP A 28 -12.40 0.27 -10.76
N SER A 29 -12.16 0.24 -9.46
CA SER A 29 -13.06 -0.36 -8.47
C SER A 29 -13.17 0.47 -7.20
N CYS A 30 -14.23 0.26 -6.41
CA CYS A 30 -14.34 0.87 -5.09
C CYS A 30 -13.24 0.34 -4.15
N GLN A 31 -12.57 1.24 -3.42
CA GLN A 31 -11.57 0.87 -2.40
C GLN A 31 -12.15 0.01 -1.28
N LYS A 32 -13.43 0.23 -0.93
CA LYS A 32 -14.14 -0.54 0.11
C LYS A 32 -14.57 -1.93 -0.35
N TYR A 33 -14.27 -2.34 -1.59
CA TYR A 33 -14.65 -3.66 -2.10
C TYR A 33 -14.08 -4.79 -1.23
N SER A 34 -12.81 -4.71 -0.84
CA SER A 34 -12.16 -5.74 -0.03
C SER A 34 -12.70 -5.84 1.40
N SER A 35 -13.37 -4.80 1.92
CA SER A 35 -13.95 -4.78 3.25
C SER A 35 -15.43 -5.20 3.29
N GLY A 36 -15.99 -5.67 2.17
CA GLY A 36 -17.40 -6.08 2.06
C GLY A 36 -18.39 -4.91 1.97
N ASN A 37 -17.94 -3.67 2.18
CA ASN A 37 -18.74 -2.45 2.13
C ASN A 37 -18.57 -1.69 0.79
N GLY A 38 -18.19 -2.40 -0.27
CA GLY A 38 -18.00 -1.83 -1.58
C GLY A 38 -19.33 -1.51 -2.26
N CYS A 39 -19.44 -0.35 -2.90
CA CYS A 39 -20.64 0.03 -3.64
C CYS A 39 -20.82 -0.66 -5.01
N GLY A 40 -20.04 -1.70 -5.31
CA GLY A 40 -20.11 -2.41 -6.60
C GLY A 40 -19.61 -1.61 -7.81
N PHE A 41 -19.01 -0.43 -7.62
CA PHE A 41 -18.44 0.34 -8.73
C PHE A 41 -17.36 -0.46 -9.47
N PHE A 42 -17.52 -0.57 -10.79
CA PHE A 42 -16.60 -1.22 -11.71
C PHE A 42 -16.60 -0.49 -13.05
N ARG A 43 -15.42 -0.14 -13.59
CA ARG A 43 -15.27 0.37 -14.95
C ARG A 43 -13.93 -0.07 -15.53
N TRP A 44 -13.89 -0.46 -16.79
CA TRP A 44 -12.62 -0.71 -17.47
C TRP A 44 -11.77 0.58 -17.57
N ALA A 45 -10.45 0.42 -17.45
CA ALA A 45 -9.51 1.50 -17.67
C ALA A 45 -9.19 1.63 -19.16
N ASP A 46 -9.22 2.86 -19.66
CA ASP A 46 -8.83 3.25 -21.00
C ASP A 46 -7.40 3.87 -20.96
N ALA A 47 -6.69 3.93 -22.08
CA ALA A 47 -5.32 4.49 -22.09
C ALA A 47 -5.27 5.99 -21.69
N ASN A 48 -6.37 6.71 -21.93
CA ASN A 48 -6.50 8.15 -21.67
C ASN A 48 -6.99 8.47 -20.25
N ASP A 49 -7.17 7.43 -19.45
CA ASP A 49 -7.64 7.56 -18.09
C ASP A 49 -6.48 7.99 -17.18
N SER A 50 -6.36 9.30 -16.97
CA SER A 50 -5.48 9.83 -15.93
C SER A 50 -5.87 9.25 -14.57
N THR A 51 -4.90 8.75 -13.82
CA THR A 51 -5.15 8.34 -12.43
C THR A 51 -5.57 9.57 -11.62
N CYS A 52 -6.44 9.39 -10.62
CA CYS A 52 -6.91 10.49 -9.78
C CYS A 52 -5.75 11.22 -9.03
N GLN A 53 -4.60 10.57 -8.91
CA GLN A 53 -3.37 11.14 -8.34
C GLN A 53 -2.78 12.24 -9.24
N GLU A 54 -2.73 11.99 -10.56
CA GLU A 54 -2.18 12.93 -11.55
C GLU A 54 -2.96 14.25 -11.56
N GLN A 55 -4.29 14.18 -11.53
CA GLN A 55 -5.13 15.37 -11.62
C GLN A 55 -5.20 16.17 -10.31
N TYR A 56 -5.09 15.52 -9.15
CA TYR A 56 -5.04 16.21 -7.86
C TYR A 56 -3.74 17.03 -7.72
N ASN A 57 -2.60 16.47 -8.14
CA ASN A 57 -1.31 17.16 -8.12
C ASN A 57 -1.26 18.37 -9.06
N ILE A 58 -1.98 18.34 -10.18
CA ILE A 58 -2.12 19.49 -11.09
C ILE A 58 -2.98 20.60 -10.47
N LYS A 59 -3.99 20.23 -9.67
CA LYS A 59 -4.95 21.19 -9.08
C LYS A 59 -4.54 21.74 -7.71
N ASN A 60 -3.63 21.07 -6.99
CA ASN A 60 -3.10 21.50 -5.70
C ASN A 60 -1.55 21.35 -5.68
N PRO A 61 -0.79 22.38 -6.11
CA PRO A 61 0.69 22.33 -6.16
C PRO A 61 1.40 22.30 -4.80
N SER A 62 0.67 22.28 -3.68
CA SER A 62 1.20 22.60 -2.35
C SER A 62 1.97 21.47 -1.65
N THR A 63 2.18 20.31 -2.28
CA THR A 63 2.93 19.20 -1.68
C THR A 63 3.91 18.59 -2.67
N SER A 64 4.90 19.37 -3.10
CA SER A 64 6.13 18.83 -3.72
C SER A 64 7.37 19.33 -2.97
N SER A 65 7.56 18.81 -1.76
CA SER A 65 8.86 18.85 -1.10
C SER A 65 9.40 17.44 -0.95
N GLY A 66 10.22 17.02 -1.92
CA GLY A 66 11.34 16.10 -1.69
C GLY A 66 11.11 14.61 -1.98
N GLN A 67 12.07 14.05 -2.74
CA GLN A 67 12.42 12.63 -2.92
C GLN A 67 11.52 11.86 -3.90
N GLY A 68 12.02 11.18 -4.94
CA GLY A 68 13.38 10.79 -5.29
C GLY A 68 13.30 9.73 -6.38
N ARG A 69 14.40 9.58 -7.11
CA ARG A 69 14.69 8.66 -8.22
C ARG A 69 13.97 7.30 -8.17
N GLN A 70 13.46 6.87 -9.33
CA GLN A 70 13.03 5.51 -9.62
C GLN A 70 14.11 4.47 -9.26
N ALA A 71 13.78 3.44 -8.47
CA ALA A 71 14.41 2.12 -8.56
C ALA A 71 13.62 1.03 -7.78
N ARG A 72 12.97 0.16 -8.55
CA ARG A 72 12.60 -1.25 -8.30
C ARG A 72 13.35 -1.96 -7.15
N HIS A 73 12.67 -2.33 -6.05
CA HIS A 73 12.99 -3.49 -5.18
C HIS A 73 11.71 -3.91 -4.42
N ARG A 74 11.09 -5.04 -4.78
CA ARG A 74 11.16 -6.37 -4.14
C ARG A 74 10.40 -6.47 -2.79
N ARG A 75 9.47 -7.43 -2.80
CA ARG A 75 8.63 -8.01 -1.74
C ARG A 75 9.29 -8.12 -0.34
N GLN A 76 8.38 -8.14 0.66
CA GLN A 76 8.36 -8.95 1.90
C GLN A 76 8.92 -8.37 3.21
N GLY A 77 8.19 -8.68 4.29
CA GLY A 77 8.69 -8.73 5.68
C GLY A 77 8.00 -7.72 6.59
N SER A 78 6.79 -7.99 7.09
CA SER A 78 6.58 -8.60 8.42
C SER A 78 7.41 -7.92 9.51
N ASN A 79 6.74 -7.11 10.34
CA ASN A 79 7.29 -6.58 11.58
C ASN A 79 7.58 -7.74 12.54
N THR A 80 8.78 -8.30 12.51
CA THR A 80 9.23 -9.21 13.58
C THR A 80 9.64 -8.36 14.77
N SER A 81 8.63 -7.92 15.51
CA SER A 81 8.71 -7.40 16.87
C SER A 81 9.13 -8.51 17.83
N ILE A 82 10.35 -9.04 17.67
CA ILE A 82 11.02 -9.64 18.82
C ILE A 82 11.37 -8.45 19.69
N ASP A 83 10.48 -8.18 20.64
CA ASP A 83 10.51 -7.03 21.52
C ASP A 83 11.92 -6.87 22.13
N ILE A 84 12.52 -5.70 21.92
CA ILE A 84 13.90 -5.41 22.36
C ILE A 84 14.04 -5.70 23.87
N THR A 85 12.95 -5.56 24.64
CA THR A 85 12.92 -5.91 26.06
C THR A 85 13.28 -7.38 26.33
N VAL A 86 12.80 -8.31 25.50
CA VAL A 86 13.09 -9.75 25.64
C VAL A 86 14.58 -10.03 25.42
N ILE A 87 15.19 -9.39 24.41
CA ILE A 87 16.63 -9.54 24.14
C ILE A 87 17.46 -9.02 25.33
N VAL A 88 17.10 -7.84 25.85
CA VAL A 88 17.80 -7.24 27.00
C VAL A 88 17.69 -8.13 28.25
N ILE A 89 16.51 -8.68 28.55
CA ILE A 89 16.31 -9.59 29.69
C ILE A 89 17.19 -10.85 29.56
N VAL A 90 17.24 -11.46 28.38
CA VAL A 90 18.04 -12.67 28.14
C VAL A 90 19.53 -12.37 28.29
N VAL A 91 20.02 -11.25 27.74
CA VAL A 91 21.42 -10.86 27.86
C VAL A 91 21.80 -10.56 29.31
N ILE A 92 20.98 -9.81 30.04
CA ILE A 92 21.26 -9.52 31.47
C ILE A 92 21.31 -10.82 32.28
N TRP A 93 20.36 -11.74 32.06
CA TRP A 93 20.35 -13.03 32.74
C TRP A 93 21.60 -13.85 32.40
N PHE A 94 21.99 -13.90 31.12
CA PHE A 94 23.17 -14.64 30.66
C PHE A 94 24.47 -14.08 31.23
N LEU A 95 24.64 -12.76 31.22
CA LEU A 95 25.80 -12.10 31.83
C LEU A 95 25.82 -12.36 33.34
N ALA A 96 24.69 -12.24 34.04
CA ALA A 96 24.61 -12.52 35.46
C ALA A 96 24.95 -13.99 35.80
N VAL A 97 24.59 -14.94 34.93
CA VAL A 97 24.96 -16.36 35.08
C VAL A 97 26.46 -16.58 34.87
N ILE A 98 27.05 -15.94 33.85
CA ILE A 98 28.50 -16.05 33.58
C ILE A 98 29.32 -15.39 34.69
N PHE A 99 29.00 -14.15 35.07
CA PHE A 99 29.78 -13.41 36.06
C PHE A 99 29.57 -13.90 37.50
N LYS A 100 28.56 -14.72 37.78
CA LYS A 100 28.45 -15.46 39.05
C LYS A 100 29.26 -16.76 39.09
N ARG A 101 29.81 -17.19 37.96
CA ARG A 101 30.61 -18.42 37.83
C ARG A 101 32.12 -18.14 37.81
N TYR A 102 32.53 -16.87 37.95
CA TYR A 102 33.91 -16.43 38.09
C TYR A 102 34.12 -15.72 39.43
#